data_AF-A0A832JMR5-F1
#
_entry.id   AF-A0A832JMR5-F1
#
_cell.length_a   1.000
_cell.length_b   1.000
_cell.length_c   1.000
_cell.angle_alpha   90.00
_cell.angle_beta   90.00
_cell.angle_gamma   90.00
#
_symmetry.space_group_name_H-M   'P 1'
#
loop_
_entity.id
_entity.type
_entity.pdbx_description
1 polymer ?
#
loop_
_entity_poly.entity_id
_entity_poly.type
_entity_poly.pdbx_seq_one_letter_code
_entity_poly.pdbx_strand_id
1 'polypeptide(L)'
;MKVYLKRRLRPDEMLERIGELEAGGRREEALRLAAAYMAYEEEGESSVLVEEEVPFEVARKLLSKRMLELISCIKRSGEKSVSELARELGRSPSNVHADVAFLSRYNIVYLERQGRRVVPYLLAEELRVEL
;
A
#
# COMPACT_ATOMS: atom_id res chain seq x y z
N MET A 1 -7.57 22.10 -4.15
CA MET A 1 -6.56 21.07 -4.43
C MET A 1 -7.00 19.74 -3.87
N LYS A 2 -7.23 18.76 -4.74
CA LYS A 2 -7.61 17.39 -4.35
C LYS A 2 -6.44 16.45 -4.62
N VAL A 3 -6.28 15.43 -3.79
CA VAL A 3 -5.23 14.44 -3.98
C VAL A 3 -5.84 13.06 -3.92
N TYR A 4 -5.53 12.24 -4.92
CA TYR A 4 -6.02 10.87 -5.02
C TYR A 4 -4.84 9.90 -5.00
N LEU A 5 -4.97 8.84 -4.22
CA LEU A 5 -4.05 7.72 -4.17
C LEU A 5 -4.73 6.52 -4.83
N LYS A 6 -4.14 6.03 -5.92
CA LYS A 6 -4.50 4.76 -6.52
C LYS A 6 -3.58 3.67 -5.99
N ARG A 7 -4.14 2.61 -5.43
CA ARG A 7 -3.38 1.51 -4.83
C ARG A 7 -4.05 0.16 -5.03
N ARG A 8 -3.28 -0.91 -4.87
CA ARG A 8 -3.79 -2.27 -4.78
C ARG A 8 -4.54 -2.49 -3.47
N LEU A 9 -5.64 -3.24 -3.56
CA LEU A 9 -6.36 -3.70 -2.40
C LEU A 9 -5.69 -4.94 -1.81
N ARG A 10 -5.54 -4.97 -0.48
CA ARG A 10 -5.02 -6.14 0.21
C ARG A 10 -6.07 -7.27 0.27
N PRO A 11 -5.66 -8.54 0.36
CA PRO A 11 -6.60 -9.66 0.42
C PRO A 11 -7.58 -9.59 1.60
N ASP A 12 -7.11 -9.17 2.78
CA ASP A 12 -7.95 -8.96 3.95
C ASP A 12 -9.00 -7.87 3.70
N GLU A 13 -8.60 -6.75 3.08
CA GLU A 13 -9.53 -5.68 2.69
C GLU A 13 -10.54 -6.15 1.62
N MET A 14 -10.17 -7.11 0.76
CA MET A 14 -11.08 -7.65 -0.26
C MET A 14 -12.22 -8.41 0.41
N LEU A 15 -11.88 -9.26 1.38
CA LEU A 15 -12.86 -10.03 2.15
C LEU A 15 -13.81 -9.13 2.94
N GLU A 16 -13.27 -8.11 3.63
CA GLU A 16 -14.08 -7.13 4.36
C GLU A 16 -15.10 -6.46 3.43
N ARG A 17 -14.65 -5.96 2.28
CA ARG A 17 -15.51 -5.28 1.30
C ARG A 17 -16.53 -6.21 0.65
N ILE A 18 -16.18 -7.49 0.41
CA ILE A 18 -17.16 -8.48 -0.06
C ILE A 18 -18.31 -8.57 0.94
N GLY A 19 -18.00 -8.72 2.23
CA GLY A 19 -19.01 -8.78 3.29
C GLY A 19 -19.89 -7.52 3.37
N GLU A 20 -19.27 -6.33 3.25
CA GLU A 20 -20.01 -5.05 3.21
C GLU A 20 -20.95 -4.96 1.99
N LEU A 21 -20.49 -5.38 0.81
CA LEU A 21 -21.28 -5.37 -0.42
C LEU A 21 -22.45 -6.35 -0.35
N GLU A 22 -22.23 -7.54 0.22
CA GLU A 22 -23.28 -8.52 0.44
C GLU A 22 -24.34 -8.01 1.43
N ALA A 23 -23.89 -7.45 2.57
CA ALA A 23 -24.79 -6.87 3.57
C ALA A 23 -25.58 -5.67 3.00
N GLY A 24 -24.98 -4.89 2.10
CA GLY A 24 -25.61 -3.77 1.41
C GLY A 24 -26.47 -4.17 0.20
N GLY A 25 -26.63 -5.46 -0.10
CA GLY A 25 -27.42 -5.96 -1.23
C GLY A 25 -26.79 -5.74 -2.61
N ARG A 26 -25.52 -5.32 -2.69
CA ARG A 26 -24.77 -5.06 -3.93
C ARG A 26 -24.15 -6.36 -4.47
N ARG A 27 -25.00 -7.35 -4.72
CA ARG A 27 -24.60 -8.75 -4.99
C ARG A 27 -23.67 -8.91 -6.20
N GLU A 28 -23.90 -8.17 -7.29
CA GLU A 28 -23.05 -8.27 -8.48
C GLU A 28 -21.62 -7.78 -8.22
N GLU A 29 -21.48 -6.72 -7.43
CA GLU A 29 -20.17 -6.16 -7.09
C GLU A 29 -19.43 -7.06 -6.10
N ALA A 30 -20.15 -7.64 -5.13
CA ALA A 30 -19.60 -8.64 -4.22
C ALA A 30 -19.07 -9.86 -4.98
N LEU A 31 -19.83 -10.37 -5.95
CA LEU A 31 -19.41 -11.49 -6.80
C LEU A 31 -18.17 -11.15 -7.64
N ARG A 32 -18.11 -9.94 -8.21
CA ARG A 32 -16.93 -9.49 -8.97
C ARG A 32 -15.69 -9.43 -8.09
N LEU A 33 -15.82 -8.87 -6.88
CA LEU A 33 -14.72 -8.76 -5.95
C LEU A 33 -14.29 -10.14 -5.40
N ALA A 34 -15.24 -11.04 -5.16
CA ALA A 34 -14.97 -12.42 -4.78
C ALA A 34 -14.23 -13.18 -5.88
N ALA A 35 -14.59 -12.98 -7.15
CA ALA A 35 -13.85 -13.55 -8.28
C ALA A 35 -12.40 -13.04 -8.34
N ALA A 36 -12.19 -11.74 -8.11
CA ALA A 36 -10.84 -11.18 -8.01
C ALA A 36 -10.04 -11.74 -6.82
N TYR A 37 -10.69 -11.96 -5.67
CA TYR A 37 -10.06 -12.61 -4.52
C TYR A 37 -9.63 -14.06 -4.83
N MET A 38 -10.49 -14.83 -5.50
CA MET A 38 -10.13 -16.20 -5.92
C MET A 38 -8.95 -16.21 -6.89
N ALA A 39 -8.91 -15.29 -7.86
CA ALA A 39 -7.77 -15.17 -8.76
C ALA A 39 -6.47 -14.84 -8.01
N TYR A 40 -6.55 -13.99 -6.97
CA TYR A 40 -5.40 -13.74 -6.10
C TYR A 40 -4.94 -15.02 -5.36
N GLU A 41 -5.85 -15.85 -4.85
CA GLU A 41 -5.47 -17.11 -4.18
C GLU A 41 -4.80 -18.10 -5.14
N GLU A 42 -5.20 -18.10 -6.42
CA GLU A 42 -4.65 -18.99 -7.45
C GLU A 42 -3.29 -18.50 -7.99
N GLU A 43 -3.14 -17.19 -8.26
CA GLU A 43 -1.96 -16.61 -8.93
C GLU A 43 -1.02 -15.86 -7.98
N GLY A 44 -1.47 -15.52 -6.76
CA GLY A 44 -0.71 -14.77 -5.75
C GLY A 44 -0.67 -13.25 -5.98
N GLU A 45 -1.32 -12.72 -7.02
CA GLU A 45 -1.28 -11.30 -7.36
C GLU A 45 -2.67 -10.64 -7.33
N SER A 46 -2.82 -9.58 -6.54
CA SER A 46 -4.05 -8.78 -6.46
C SER A 46 -4.05 -7.73 -7.56
N SER A 47 -5.01 -7.83 -8.48
CA SER A 47 -5.19 -6.88 -9.58
C SER A 47 -6.23 -5.79 -9.28
N VAL A 48 -6.88 -5.83 -8.11
CA VAL A 48 -7.92 -4.87 -7.73
C VAL A 48 -7.28 -3.58 -7.27
N LEU A 49 -7.57 -2.51 -8.00
CA LEU A 49 -7.14 -1.16 -7.66
C LEU A 49 -8.29 -0.35 -7.08
N VAL A 50 -7.97 0.46 -6.09
CA VAL A 50 -8.86 1.47 -5.52
C VAL A 50 -8.25 2.83 -5.62
N GLU A 51 -9.11 3.83 -5.74
CA GLU A 51 -8.73 5.23 -5.69
C GLU A 51 -9.40 5.87 -4.48
N GLU A 52 -8.60 6.52 -3.64
CA GLU A 52 -9.05 7.13 -2.38
C GLU A 52 -8.51 8.56 -2.28
N GLU A 53 -9.33 9.49 -1.81
CA GLU A 53 -8.88 10.85 -1.54
C GLU A 53 -7.99 10.86 -0.28
N VAL A 54 -6.83 11.52 -0.36
CA VAL A 54 -5.89 11.66 0.76
C VAL A 54 -5.65 13.13 1.08
N PRO A 55 -5.34 13.47 2.35
CA PRO A 55 -5.01 14.84 2.71
C PRO A 55 -3.81 15.37 1.90
N PHE A 56 -3.85 16.64 1.51
CA PHE A 56 -2.74 17.27 0.78
C PHE A 56 -1.38 17.11 1.49
N GLU A 57 -1.36 17.16 2.82
CA GLU A 57 -0.15 16.98 3.62
C GLU A 57 0.52 15.62 3.39
N VAL A 58 -0.27 14.60 3.07
CA VAL A 58 0.24 13.28 2.70
C VAL A 58 0.99 13.39 1.38
N ALA A 59 0.37 13.99 0.36
CA ALA A 59 1.00 14.24 -0.94
C ALA A 59 2.32 14.99 -0.81
N ARG A 60 2.31 16.09 -0.03
CA ARG A 60 3.51 16.91 0.23
C ARG A 60 4.64 16.09 0.84
N LYS A 61 4.34 15.20 1.79
CA LYS A 61 5.35 14.31 2.38
C LYS A 61 5.82 13.23 1.41
N LEU A 62 4.92 12.63 0.62
CA LEU A 62 5.25 11.60 -0.37
C LEU A 62 6.15 12.11 -1.49
N LEU A 63 5.90 13.33 -1.95
CA LEU A 63 6.67 13.98 -3.01
C LEU A 63 7.98 14.58 -2.49
N SER A 64 8.28 14.47 -1.19
CA SER A 64 9.58 14.88 -0.66
C SER A 64 10.68 13.95 -1.20
N LYS A 65 11.86 14.51 -1.48
CA LYS A 65 13.03 13.75 -1.98
C LYS A 65 13.31 12.52 -1.12
N ARG A 66 13.29 12.67 0.22
CA ARG A 66 13.55 11.55 1.14
C ARG A 66 12.55 10.42 1.01
N MET A 67 11.26 10.74 0.83
CA MET A 67 10.22 9.73 0.72
C MET A 67 10.23 9.06 -0.65
N LEU A 68 10.42 9.82 -1.73
CA LEU A 68 10.59 9.27 -3.07
C LEU A 68 11.78 8.30 -3.15
N GLU A 69 12.90 8.62 -2.51
CA GLU A 69 14.06 7.71 -2.41
C GLU A 69 13.71 6.40 -1.66
N LEU A 70 12.95 6.48 -0.56
CA LEU A 70 12.50 5.30 0.19
C LEU A 70 11.54 4.44 -0.63
N ILE A 71 10.51 5.05 -1.24
CA ILE A 71 9.54 4.35 -2.09
C ILE A 71 10.25 3.69 -3.27
N SER A 72 11.19 4.40 -3.90
CA SER A 72 11.98 3.84 -5.00
C SER A 72 12.88 2.69 -4.54
N CYS A 73 13.46 2.79 -3.34
CA CYS A 73 14.25 1.71 -2.75
C CYS A 73 13.38 0.48 -2.46
N ILE A 74 12.20 0.66 -1.85
CA ILE A 74 11.22 -0.43 -1.63
C ILE A 74 10.86 -1.10 -2.96
N LYS A 75 10.51 -0.30 -3.98
CA LYS A 75 10.14 -0.81 -5.31
C LYS A 75 11.25 -1.63 -5.99
N ARG A 76 12.52 -1.23 -5.84
CA ARG A 76 13.67 -1.94 -6.46
C ARG A 76 14.18 -3.12 -5.65
N SER A 77 14.04 -3.06 -4.33
CA SER A 77 14.79 -3.92 -3.41
C SER A 77 14.18 -5.30 -3.18
N GLY A 78 12.90 -5.50 -3.54
CA GLY A 78 12.15 -6.70 -3.17
C GLY A 78 11.95 -6.80 -1.65
N GLU A 79 11.91 -8.02 -1.12
CA GLU A 79 11.59 -8.40 0.27
C GLU A 79 12.66 -8.02 1.32
N LYS A 80 13.13 -6.77 1.29
CA LYS A 80 14.05 -6.22 2.30
C LYS A 80 13.28 -5.75 3.52
N SER A 81 13.83 -6.05 4.69
CA SER A 81 13.30 -5.50 5.93
C SER A 81 13.60 -4.02 6.09
N VAL A 82 12.85 -3.33 6.97
CA VAL A 82 13.09 -1.91 7.29
C VAL A 82 14.54 -1.63 7.69
N SER A 83 15.17 -2.53 8.46
CA SER A 83 16.58 -2.41 8.85
C SER A 83 17.58 -2.58 7.70
N GLU A 84 17.20 -3.32 6.66
CA GLU A 84 18.00 -3.46 5.43
C GLU A 84 17.87 -2.21 4.56
N LEU A 85 16.65 -1.70 4.39
CA LEU A 85 16.39 -0.42 3.70
C LEU A 85 17.15 0.73 4.36
N ALA A 86 17.20 0.78 5.69
CA ALA A 86 17.95 1.79 6.42
C ALA A 86 19.45 1.76 6.10
N ARG A 87 20.04 0.56 6.05
CA ARG A 87 21.46 0.37 5.69
C ARG A 87 21.74 0.81 4.26
N GLU A 88 20.90 0.43 3.32
CA GLU A 88 21.07 0.78 1.91
C GLU A 88 20.89 2.28 1.63
N LEU A 89 19.93 2.91 2.29
CA LEU A 89 19.69 4.35 2.17
C LEU A 89 20.73 5.19 2.94
N GLY A 90 21.60 4.57 3.75
CA GLY A 90 22.51 5.28 4.64
C GLY A 90 21.79 6.12 5.69
N ARG A 91 20.61 5.68 6.15
CA ARG A 91 19.75 6.40 7.10
C ARG A 91 19.67 5.66 8.43
N SER A 92 19.42 6.39 9.51
CA SER A 92 19.18 5.77 10.82
C SER A 92 17.91 4.89 10.79
N PRO A 93 17.93 3.67 11.38
CA PRO A 93 16.77 2.78 11.40
C PRO A 93 15.50 3.40 11.96
N SER A 94 15.60 4.21 13.03
CA SER A 94 14.44 4.89 13.65
C SER A 94 13.68 5.79 12.67
N ASN A 95 14.42 6.61 11.89
CA ASN A 95 13.82 7.48 10.87
C ASN A 95 13.16 6.68 9.74
N VAL A 96 13.79 5.58 9.28
CA VAL A 96 13.19 4.74 8.23
C VAL A 96 11.96 4.01 8.76
N HIS A 97 11.98 3.53 10.00
CA HIS A 97 10.78 2.98 10.66
C HIS A 97 9.65 4.00 10.72
N ALA A 98 9.93 5.26 11.09
CA ALA A 98 8.91 6.30 11.14
C ALA A 98 8.33 6.62 9.75
N ASP A 99 9.17 6.66 8.71
CA ASP A 99 8.75 6.89 7.33
C ASP A 99 7.92 5.70 6.80
N VAL A 100 8.36 4.47 7.02
CA VAL A 100 7.63 3.25 6.64
C VAL A 100 6.29 3.14 7.40
N ALA A 101 6.26 3.48 8.69
CA ALA A 101 5.02 3.52 9.47
C ALA A 101 4.06 4.60 8.95
N PHE A 102 4.57 5.74 8.50
CA PHE A 102 3.76 6.75 7.82
C PHE A 102 3.18 6.21 6.51
N LEU A 103 3.98 5.56 5.67
CA LEU A 103 3.50 4.96 4.42
C LEU A 103 2.42 3.90 4.68
N SER A 104 2.61 3.07 5.71
CA SER A 104 1.66 2.01 6.07
C SER A 104 0.33 2.58 6.55
N ARG A 105 0.35 3.66 7.33
CA ARG A 105 -0.86 4.34 7.81
C ARG A 105 -1.79 4.79 6.69
N TYR A 106 -1.24 5.15 5.53
CA TYR A 106 -2.00 5.61 4.37
C TYR A 106 -2.17 4.55 3.29
N ASN A 107 -1.96 3.26 3.63
CA ASN A 107 -2.06 2.13 2.69
C ASN A 107 -1.18 2.28 1.45
N ILE A 108 -0.05 2.99 1.57
CA ILE A 108 0.92 3.15 0.47
C ILE A 108 1.83 1.94 0.44
N VAL A 109 2.12 1.37 1.62
CA VAL A 109 2.83 0.10 1.77
C VAL A 109 2.06 -0.80 2.73
N TYR A 110 2.11 -2.10 2.47
CA TYR A 110 1.72 -3.15 3.42
C TYR A 110 2.97 -3.60 4.19
N LEU A 111 2.84 -3.87 5.50
CA LEU A 111 3.94 -4.37 6.32
C LEU A 111 3.69 -5.82 6.68
N GLU A 112 4.52 -6.70 6.13
CA GLU A 112 4.51 -8.10 6.51
C GLU A 112 5.54 -8.38 7.59
N ARG A 113 5.15 -9.16 8.61
CA ARG A 113 6.05 -9.57 9.68
C ARG A 113 6.56 -10.98 9.43
N GLN A 114 7.79 -11.08 8.93
CA GLN A 114 8.50 -12.34 8.73
C GLN A 114 9.38 -12.64 9.96
N GLY A 115 8.78 -13.23 10.99
CA GLY A 115 9.44 -13.47 12.28
C GLY A 115 9.82 -12.16 12.98
N ARG A 116 11.13 -11.87 13.06
CA ARG A 116 11.65 -10.60 13.62
C ARG A 116 11.80 -9.49 12.56
N ARG A 117 11.71 -9.82 11.27
CA ARG A 117 11.83 -8.87 10.17
C ARG A 117 10.46 -8.22 9.91
N VAL A 118 10.48 -6.94 9.57
CA VAL A 118 9.31 -6.21 9.06
C VAL A 118 9.64 -5.83 7.62
N VAL A 119 8.90 -6.37 6.67
CA VAL A 119 9.14 -6.22 5.22
C VAL A 119 8.00 -5.37 4.64
N PRO A 120 8.30 -4.18 4.06
CA PRO A 120 7.30 -3.36 3.40
C PRO A 120 7.12 -3.77 1.93
N TYR A 121 5.87 -3.93 1.52
CA TYR A 121 5.43 -4.18 0.15
C TYR A 121 4.69 -2.96 -0.39
N LEU A 122 5.05 -2.46 -1.57
CA LEU A 122 4.40 -1.28 -2.15
C LEU A 122 2.98 -1.63 -2.65
N LEU A 123 1.98 -0.89 -2.18
CA LEU A 123 0.60 -0.98 -2.66
C LEU A 123 0.26 0.15 -3.64
N ALA A 124 0.87 1.32 -3.47
CA ALA A 124 0.58 2.49 -4.28
C ALA A 124 1.06 2.32 -5.73
N GLU A 125 0.17 2.64 -6.66
CA GLU A 125 0.41 2.66 -8.11
C GLU A 125 0.51 4.08 -8.63
N GLU A 126 -0.34 4.99 -8.15
CA GLU A 126 -0.43 6.36 -8.65
C GLU A 126 -0.79 7.35 -7.53
N LEU A 127 -0.18 8.54 -7.58
CA LEU A 127 -0.58 9.69 -6.77
C LEU A 127 -0.93 10.84 -7.71
N ARG A 128 -2.18 11.28 -7.71
CA ARG A 128 -2.67 12.36 -8.57
C ARG A 128 -3.00 13.60 -7.74
N VAL A 129 -2.51 14.75 -8.18
CA VAL A 129 -2.79 16.05 -7.55
C VAL A 129 -3.54 16.92 -8.55
N GLU A 130 -4.74 17.35 -8.18
CA GLU A 130 -5.59 18.24 -8.98
C GLU A 130 -5.60 19.63 -8.35
N LEU A 131 -5.17 20.63 -9.13
CA LEU A 131 -5.01 22.02 -8.69
C LEU A 131 -6.34 22.79 -8.74
#